data_AF-A0A392M0T8-F1
#
_entry.id   AF-A0A392M0T8-F1
#
_cell.length_a   1.000
_cell.length_b   1.000
_cell.length_c   1.000
_cell.angle_alpha   90.00
_cell.angle_beta   90.00
_cell.angle_gamma   90.00
#
_symmetry.space_group_name_H-M   'P 1'
#
loop_
_entity.id
_entity.type
_entity.pdbx_description
1 polymer ?
#
loop_
_entity_poly.entity_id
_entity_poly.type
_entity_poly.pdbx_seq_one_letter_code
_entity_poly.pdbx_strand_id
1 'polypeptide(L)' 'MTVGKMIELLGGKAGALCQKFHYGSAFGEGGGHNDNIETISETLVKHHFNYSGTDFMYS' A
#
# COMPACT_ATOMS: atom_id res chain seq x y z
N MET A 1 -4.49 -1.42 19.09
CA MET A 1 -5.03 -0.86 17.84
C MET A 1 -4.02 -1.09 16.73
N THR A 2 -4.28 -2.02 15.80
CA THR A 2 -3.28 -2.56 14.84
C THR A 2 -3.37 -1.91 13.45
N VAL A 3 -3.12 -0.60 13.37
CA VAL A 3 -3.16 0.16 12.09
C VAL A 3 -2.19 -0.39 11.06
N GLY A 4 -1.03 -0.91 11.49
CA GLY A 4 -0.02 -1.50 10.59
C GLY A 4 -0.55 -2.63 9.72
N LYS A 5 -1.55 -3.41 10.19
CA LYS A 5 -2.16 -4.47 9.39
C LYS A 5 -2.94 -3.92 8.19
N MET A 6 -3.61 -2.77 8.37
CA MET A 6 -4.32 -2.11 7.27
C MET A 6 -3.33 -1.55 6.23
N ILE A 7 -2.20 -1.02 6.69
CA ILE A 7 -1.14 -0.50 5.80
C ILE A 7 -0.47 -1.64 5.02
N GLU A 8 -0.19 -2.76 5.67
CA GLU A 8 0.38 -3.96 5.04
C GLU A 8 -0.53 -4.49 3.92
N LEU A 9 -1.86 -4.53 4.14
CA LEU A 9 -2.82 -4.95 3.11
C LEU A 9 -2.83 -4.01 1.89
N LEU A 10 -2.80 -2.69 2.13
CA LEU A 10 -2.72 -1.70 1.06
C LEU A 10 -1.43 -1.86 0.24
N GLY A 11 -0.30 -1.97 0.92
CA GLY A 11 1.01 -2.21 0.29
C GLY A 11 1.05 -3.52 -0.49
N GLY A 12 0.47 -4.60 0.04
CA GLY A 12 0.38 -5.88 -0.64
C GLY A 12 -0.43 -5.81 -1.94
N LYS A 13 -1.58 -5.12 -1.92
CA LYS A 13 -2.41 -4.90 -3.13
C LYS A 13 -1.68 -4.07 -4.17
N ALA A 14 -1.09 -2.94 -3.78
CA ALA A 14 -0.32 -2.08 -4.68
C ALA A 14 0.91 -2.81 -5.26
N GLY A 15 1.60 -3.59 -4.44
CA GLY A 15 2.79 -4.35 -4.85
C GLY A 15 2.47 -5.45 -5.85
N ALA A 16 1.33 -6.14 -5.68
CA ALA A 16 0.85 -7.13 -6.64
C ALA A 16 0.50 -6.50 -8.00
N LEU A 17 -0.03 -5.27 -8.01
CA LEU A 17 -0.41 -4.55 -9.23
C LEU A 17 0.80 -3.98 -9.99
N CYS A 18 1.80 -3.47 -9.25
CA CYS A 18 2.98 -2.81 -9.83
C CYS A 18 4.20 -3.76 -9.96
N GLN A 19 4.05 -5.04 -9.59
CA GLN A 19 5.13 -6.03 -9.56
C GLN A 19 6.35 -5.57 -8.74
N LYS A 20 6.11 -4.84 -7.65
CA LYS A 20 7.12 -4.27 -6.77
C LYS A 20 6.92 -4.75 -5.33
N PHE A 21 8.02 -5.05 -4.64
CA PHE A 21 7.99 -5.25 -3.19
C PHE A 21 8.03 -3.90 -2.48
N HIS A 22 6.99 -3.62 -1.69
CA HIS A 22 6.94 -2.42 -0.85
C HIS A 22 7.53 -2.69 0.53
N TYR A 23 8.34 -1.77 1.03
CA TYR A 23 9.03 -1.91 2.32
C TYR A 23 8.40 -1.01 3.39
N GLY A 24 7.90 -1.63 4.45
CA GLY A 24 7.33 -0.99 5.64
C GLY A 24 8.22 -1.15 6.87
N SER A 25 9.52 -0.88 6.74
CA SER A 25 10.48 -1.02 7.85
C SER A 25 10.13 -0.09 9.01
N ALA A 26 10.40 -0.53 10.25
CA ALA A 26 10.08 0.25 11.45
C ALA A 26 10.83 1.59 11.46
N PHE A 27 10.13 2.67 11.82
CA PHE A 27 10.63 4.06 11.85
C PHE A 27 11.09 4.62 10.49
N GLY A 28 10.90 3.86 9.42
CA GLY A 28 11.49 4.13 8.14
C GLY A 28 13.02 3.97 8.17
N GLU A 29 13.57 3.20 7.23
CA GLU A 29 15.01 3.15 7.03
C GLU A 29 15.56 4.55 6.72
N GLY A 30 16.63 4.95 7.41
CA GLY A 30 17.29 6.26 7.22
C GLY A 30 17.88 6.48 5.81
N GLY A 31 17.85 5.44 4.96
CA GLY A 31 18.24 5.52 3.55
C GLY A 31 17.13 5.95 2.60
N GLY A 32 15.92 6.27 3.08
CA GLY A 32 14.83 6.80 2.24
C GLY A 32 14.13 5.76 1.35
N HIS A 33 14.36 4.46 1.58
CA HIS A 33 13.75 3.37 0.82
C HIS A 33 12.36 2.94 1.34
N ASN A 34 11.67 3.79 2.09
CA ASN A 34 10.39 3.44 2.70
C ASN A 34 9.25 3.77 1.76
N ASP A 35 8.38 2.80 1.52
CA ASP A 35 7.17 3.03 0.73
C ASP A 35 6.10 3.66 1.63
N ASN A 36 5.91 4.97 1.44
CA ASN A 36 4.90 5.72 2.14
C ASN A 36 3.50 5.38 1.65
N ILE A 37 2.51 5.58 2.52
CA ILE A 37 1.10 5.29 2.19
C ILE A 37 0.59 6.15 1.03
N GLU A 38 1.16 7.34 0.83
CA GLU A 38 0.86 8.24 -0.28
C GLU A 38 1.23 7.59 -1.62
N THR A 39 2.45 7.04 -1.72
CA THR A 39 2.93 6.34 -2.92
C THR A 39 2.12 5.07 -3.21
N ILE A 40 1.77 4.32 -2.17
CA ILE A 40 0.89 3.14 -2.27
C ILE A 40 -0.49 3.57 -2.80
N SER A 41 -1.06 4.64 -2.25
CA SER A 41 -2.36 5.19 -2.66
C SER A 41 -2.37 5.65 -4.11
N GLU A 42 -1.32 6.37 -4.54
CA GLU A 42 -1.15 6.78 -5.94
C GLU A 42 -1.04 5.58 -6.87
N THR A 43 -0.35 4.52 -6.46
CA THR A 43 -0.21 3.29 -7.23
C THR A 43 -1.57 2.62 -7.43
N LEU A 44 -2.37 2.51 -6.37
CA LEU A 44 -3.74 1.98 -6.47
C LEU A 44 -4.60 2.78 -7.45
N VAL A 45 -4.56 4.11 -7.37
CA VAL A 45 -5.30 4.99 -8.28
C VAL A 45 -4.84 4.84 -9.73
N LYS A 46 -3.52 4.73 -9.97
CA LYS A 46 -2.97 4.48 -11.32
C LYS A 46 -3.48 3.17 -11.93
N HIS A 47 -3.76 2.18 -11.10
CA HIS A 47 -4.33 0.89 -11.53
C HIS A 47 -5.86 0.84 -11.45
N HIS A 48 -6.54 2.00 -11.39
CA HIS A 48 -8.01 2.12 -11.34
C HIS A 48 -8.67 1.51 -10.10
N PHE A 49 -7.95 1.43 -8.98
CA PHE A 49 -8.51 1.07 -7.67
C PHE A 49 -8.73 2.29 -6.78
N ASN A 50 -9.56 2.12 -5.73
CA ASN A 50 -9.71 3.16 -4.73
C ASN A 50 -8.42 3.38 -3.93
N TYR A 51 -8.08 4.63 -3.63
CA TYR A 51 -6.88 5.00 -2.87
C TYR A 51 -6.85 4.39 -1.47
N SER A 52 -8.01 4.17 -0.86
CA SER A 52 -8.16 3.52 0.45
C SER A 52 -8.18 1.99 0.39
N GLY A 53 -8.00 1.40 -0.80
CA GLY A 53 -7.95 -0.04 -1.03
C GLY A 53 -9.28 -0.79 -0.99
N THR A 54 -10.39 -0.11 -0.67
CA THR A 54 -11.73 -0.71 -0.61
C THR A 54 -12.27 -1.05 -2.00
N ASP A 55 -12.93 -2.19 -2.13
CA ASP A 55 -13.59 -2.63 -3.37
C ASP A 55 -15.10 -2.78 -3.18
N PHE A 56 -15.86 -2.65 -4.27
CA PHE A 56 -17.29 -2.95 -4.27
C PHE A 56 -17.50 -4.45 -4.45
N MET A 57 -18.06 -5.11 -3.44
CA MET A 57 -18.23 -6.57 -3.40
C MET A 57 -19.73 -6.93 -3.44
N TYR A 58 -20.07 -7.96 -4.21
CA TYR A 58 -21.40 -8.60 -4.18
C TYR A 58 -21.36 -9.88 -3.33
N SER A 59 -22.48 -10.22 -2.69
CA SER A 59 -22.65 -11.46 -1.92
C SER A 59 -23.23 -12.59 -2.75
#